data_AF-A0A0K1Q181-F1
#
_entry.id   AF-A0A0K1Q181-F1
#
_cell.length_a   1.000
_cell.length_b   1.000
_cell.length_c   1.000
_cell.angle_alpha   90.00
_cell.angle_beta   90.00
_cell.angle_gamma   90.00
#
_symmetry.space_group_name_H-M   'P 1'
#
loop_
_entity.id
_entity.type
_entity.pdbx_description
1 polymer ?
#
loop_
_entity_poly.entity_id
_entity_poly.type
_entity_poly.pdbx_seq_one_letter_code
_entity_poly.pdbx_strand_id
1 'polypeptide(L)'
;MAGTSLLALIDDIATLLDDVAVLTKIATKKTAGVLGDDLALNAEQVAGVRAERELPVVWAVAKGSLVNKAILVPAALAVSGLVPAAVTPLLMVGGAYLCFEGAEKLAEKFLHRDEEEKHKVELREALANPSVDLALVEKDKIKGAVRTDFVLSAEIIVISLGTVAGAPFLTQVSVLAGLPSS
;
A
#
# COMPACT_ATOMS: atom_id res chain seq x y z
N MET A 1 -41.87 -14.36 18.81
CA MET A 1 -40.59 -15.09 18.65
C MET A 1 -39.79 -14.75 17.38
N ALA A 2 -40.31 -13.99 16.40
CA ALA A 2 -39.50 -13.54 15.25
C ALA A 2 -38.63 -12.30 15.55
N GLY A 3 -39.12 -11.34 16.34
CA GLY A 3 -38.37 -10.11 16.66
C GLY A 3 -37.12 -10.34 17.50
N THR A 4 -37.12 -11.34 18.38
CA THR A 4 -35.95 -11.72 19.19
C THR A 4 -34.83 -12.34 18.37
N SER A 5 -35.17 -13.09 17.30
CA SER A 5 -34.19 -13.65 16.38
C SER A 5 -33.54 -12.59 15.48
N LEU A 6 -34.31 -11.59 15.05
CA LEU A 6 -33.78 -10.47 14.27
C LEU A 6 -32.86 -9.59 15.12
N LEU A 7 -33.25 -9.29 16.35
CA LEU A 7 -32.42 -8.50 17.27
C LEU A 7 -31.11 -9.20 17.61
N ALA A 8 -31.13 -10.52 17.84
CA ALA A 8 -29.91 -11.29 18.04
C ALA A 8 -28.99 -11.26 16.81
N LEU A 9 -29.55 -11.34 15.60
CA LEU A 9 -28.76 -11.28 14.36
C LEU A 9 -28.13 -9.90 14.13
N ILE A 10 -28.84 -8.82 14.51
CA ILE A 10 -28.30 -7.46 14.47
C ILE A 10 -27.18 -7.28 15.50
N ASP A 11 -27.31 -7.87 16.70
CA ASP A 11 -26.30 -7.84 17.74
C ASP A 11 -25.02 -8.61 17.33
N ASP A 12 -25.17 -9.76 16.68
CA ASP A 12 -24.05 -10.52 16.11
C ASP A 12 -23.33 -9.73 14.99
N ILE A 13 -24.08 -8.99 14.16
CA ILE A 13 -23.49 -8.10 13.14
C ILE A 13 -22.77 -6.94 13.82
N ALA A 14 -23.36 -6.33 14.84
CA ALA A 14 -22.77 -5.18 15.54
C ALA A 14 -21.46 -5.57 16.24
N THR A 15 -21.41 -6.73 16.89
CA THR A 15 -20.20 -7.27 17.52
C THR A 15 -19.12 -7.59 16.49
N LEU A 16 -19.48 -8.20 15.35
CA LEU A 16 -18.54 -8.41 14.24
C LEU A 16 -17.96 -7.09 13.70
N LEU A 17 -18.80 -6.07 13.53
CA LEU A 17 -18.37 -4.75 13.04
C LEU A 17 -17.45 -4.04 14.04
N ASP A 18 -17.68 -4.21 15.34
CA ASP A 18 -16.80 -3.66 16.38
C ASP A 18 -15.42 -4.33 16.33
N ASP A 19 -15.36 -5.66 16.21
CA ASP A 19 -14.11 -6.40 16.02
C ASP A 19 -13.35 -5.93 14.77
N VAL A 20 -14.06 -5.76 13.65
CA VAL A 20 -13.47 -5.23 12.41
C VAL A 20 -12.93 -3.82 12.65
N ALA A 21 -13.68 -2.94 13.33
CA ALA A 21 -13.24 -1.58 13.59
C ALA A 21 -11.98 -1.53 14.47
N VAL A 22 -11.95 -2.32 15.56
CA VAL A 22 -10.81 -2.41 16.48
C VAL A 22 -9.58 -2.98 15.76
N LEU A 23 -9.73 -4.09 15.04
CA LEU A 23 -8.62 -4.73 14.33
C LEU A 23 -8.10 -3.87 13.17
N THR A 24 -8.99 -3.20 12.44
CA THR A 24 -8.61 -2.23 11.40
C THR A 24 -7.81 -1.09 12.03
N LYS A 25 -8.25 -0.54 13.17
CA LYS A 25 -7.51 0.51 13.87
C LYS A 25 -6.11 0.05 14.29
N ILE A 26 -5.96 -1.18 14.78
CA ILE A 26 -4.65 -1.73 15.16
C ILE A 26 -3.78 -1.95 13.93
N ALA A 27 -4.34 -2.51 12.86
CA ALA A 27 -3.64 -2.74 11.59
C ALA A 27 -3.15 -1.41 10.97
N THR A 28 -4.01 -0.40 10.89
CA THR A 28 -3.65 0.96 10.43
C THR A 28 -2.57 1.57 11.33
N LYS A 29 -2.65 1.41 12.65
CA LYS A 29 -1.62 1.92 13.57
C LYS A 29 -0.25 1.24 13.33
N LYS A 30 -0.23 -0.06 13.08
CA LYS A 30 1.00 -0.82 12.81
C LYS A 30 1.60 -0.53 11.43
N THR A 31 0.77 -0.10 10.49
CA THR A 31 1.17 0.25 9.12
C THR A 31 1.35 1.75 8.92
N ALA A 32 1.14 2.57 9.95
CA ALA A 32 1.18 4.04 9.85
C ALA A 32 2.52 4.60 9.33
N GLY A 33 3.64 3.96 9.66
CA GLY A 33 4.96 4.36 9.13
C GLY A 33 5.07 4.13 7.63
N VAL A 34 4.63 2.95 7.18
CA VAL A 34 4.64 2.54 5.76
C VAL A 34 3.63 3.36 4.95
N LEU A 35 2.43 3.58 5.49
CA LEU A 35 1.41 4.46 4.90
C LEU A 35 1.92 5.90 4.75
N GLY A 36 2.71 6.39 5.70
CA GLY A 36 3.32 7.71 5.61
C GLY A 36 4.37 7.81 4.50
N ASP A 37 5.21 6.79 4.36
CA ASP A 37 6.19 6.68 3.28
C ASP A 37 5.51 6.60 1.91
N ASP A 38 4.49 5.77 1.81
CA ASP A 38 3.69 5.56 0.60
C ASP A 38 3.02 6.83 0.08
N LEU A 39 2.40 7.60 0.97
CA LEU A 39 1.83 8.90 0.61
C LEU A 39 2.91 9.88 0.11
N ALA A 40 4.11 9.84 0.68
CA ALA A 40 5.22 10.70 0.25
C ALA A 40 5.77 10.28 -1.12
N LEU A 41 5.98 8.97 -1.33
CA LEU A 41 6.48 8.41 -2.58
C LEU A 41 5.49 8.58 -3.74
N ASN A 42 4.19 8.35 -3.51
CA ASN A 42 3.16 8.61 -4.51
C ASN A 42 3.05 10.10 -4.85
N ALA A 43 3.15 10.99 -3.84
CA ALA A 43 3.16 12.43 -4.09
C ALA A 43 4.38 12.86 -4.93
N GLU A 44 5.56 12.31 -4.66
CA GLU A 44 6.78 12.59 -5.43
C GLU A 44 6.68 12.09 -6.89
N GLN A 45 6.12 10.89 -7.11
CA GLN A 45 6.01 10.32 -8.46
C GLN A 45 5.00 11.05 -9.35
N VAL A 46 3.99 11.70 -8.76
CA VAL A 46 3.01 12.50 -9.48
C VAL A 46 3.40 13.99 -9.53
N ALA A 47 4.40 14.42 -8.76
CA ALA A 47 4.89 15.80 -8.76
C ALA A 47 5.41 16.24 -10.15
N GLY A 48 5.11 17.48 -10.54
CA GLY A 48 5.54 18.05 -11.83
C GLY A 48 4.66 17.68 -13.03
N VAL A 49 3.50 17.05 -12.82
CA VAL A 49 2.42 17.04 -13.82
C VAL A 49 1.76 18.43 -13.82
N ARG A 50 1.30 18.91 -14.98
CA ARG A 50 0.56 20.19 -15.04
C ARG A 50 -0.70 20.09 -14.19
N ALA A 51 -1.03 21.14 -13.43
CA ALA A 51 -2.19 21.17 -12.53
C ALA A 51 -3.51 20.76 -13.21
N GLU A 52 -3.71 21.07 -14.49
CA GLU A 52 -4.92 20.67 -15.23
C GLU A 52 -5.03 19.15 -15.48
N ARG A 53 -3.94 18.39 -15.30
CA ARG A 53 -3.82 16.95 -15.58
C ARG A 53 -3.51 16.09 -14.36
N GLU A 54 -3.37 16.69 -13.18
CA GLU A 54 -3.11 15.96 -11.93
C GLU A 54 -4.27 15.01 -11.58
N LEU A 55 -5.53 15.49 -11.66
CA LEU A 55 -6.72 14.69 -11.33
C LEU A 55 -6.84 13.39 -12.17
N PRO A 56 -6.72 13.44 -13.52
CA PRO A 56 -6.68 12.22 -14.34
C PRO A 56 -5.54 11.25 -13.99
N VAL A 57 -4.35 11.77 -13.67
CA VAL A 57 -3.19 10.95 -13.31
C VAL A 57 -3.42 10.26 -11.96
N VAL A 58 -3.83 11.00 -10.94
CA VAL A 58 -4.15 10.45 -9.61
C VAL A 58 -5.25 9.39 -9.73
N TRP A 59 -6.28 9.64 -10.54
CA TRP A 59 -7.33 8.65 -10.77
C TRP A 59 -6.82 7.38 -11.45
N ALA A 60 -5.91 7.51 -12.43
CA ALA A 60 -5.30 6.37 -13.08
C ALA A 60 -4.44 5.53 -12.13
N VAL A 61 -3.68 6.20 -11.24
CA VAL A 61 -2.89 5.55 -10.19
C VAL A 61 -3.80 4.85 -9.19
N ALA A 62 -4.83 5.53 -8.68
CA ALA A 62 -5.80 4.96 -7.75
C ALA A 62 -6.49 3.71 -8.34
N LYS A 63 -6.86 3.76 -9.62
CA LYS A 63 -7.43 2.59 -10.30
C LYS A 63 -6.42 1.45 -10.41
N GLY A 64 -5.15 1.74 -10.67
CA GLY A 64 -4.08 0.74 -10.69
C GLY A 64 -3.83 0.11 -9.31
N SER A 65 -3.77 0.93 -8.26
CA SER A 65 -3.63 0.49 -6.86
C SER A 65 -4.78 -0.42 -6.43
N LEU A 66 -6.02 -0.08 -6.79
CA LEU A 66 -7.18 -0.94 -6.53
C LEU A 66 -7.02 -2.33 -7.17
N VAL A 67 -6.46 -2.42 -8.38
CA VAL A 67 -6.18 -3.71 -9.03
C VAL A 67 -5.07 -4.48 -8.30
N ASN A 68 -4.00 -3.80 -7.87
CA ASN A 68 -2.94 -4.41 -7.07
C ASN A 68 -3.52 -5.03 -5.80
N LYS A 69 -4.34 -4.28 -5.05
CA LYS A 69 -5.00 -4.76 -3.84
C LYS A 69 -5.97 -5.90 -4.11
N ALA A 70 -6.74 -5.83 -5.20
CA ALA A 70 -7.66 -6.89 -5.59
C ALA A 70 -6.93 -8.22 -5.91
N ILE A 71 -5.64 -8.19 -6.22
CA ILE A 71 -4.79 -9.38 -6.41
C ILE A 71 -4.13 -9.79 -5.09
N LEU A 72 -3.53 -8.83 -4.38
CA LEU A 72 -2.74 -9.08 -3.17
C LEU A 72 -3.58 -9.56 -1.99
N VAL A 73 -4.78 -8.99 -1.78
CA VAL A 73 -5.64 -9.36 -0.64
C VAL A 73 -6.12 -10.82 -0.74
N PRO A 74 -6.69 -11.28 -1.87
CA PRO A 74 -7.04 -12.70 -2.02
C PRO A 74 -5.82 -13.62 -1.94
N ALA A 75 -4.67 -13.23 -2.50
CA ALA A 75 -3.44 -14.02 -2.40
C ALA A 75 -2.99 -14.20 -0.94
N ALA A 76 -2.98 -13.11 -0.17
CA ALA A 76 -2.63 -13.13 1.24
C ALA A 76 -3.61 -13.97 2.08
N LEU A 77 -4.91 -13.84 1.82
CA LEU A 77 -5.95 -14.66 2.45
C LEU A 77 -5.85 -16.15 2.07
N ALA A 78 -5.52 -16.45 0.81
CA ALA A 78 -5.30 -17.82 0.36
C ALA A 78 -4.10 -18.47 1.06
N VAL A 79 -3.00 -17.74 1.22
CA VAL A 79 -1.85 -18.19 2.01
C VAL A 79 -2.26 -18.43 3.47
N SER A 80 -2.98 -17.47 4.07
CA SER A 80 -3.50 -17.58 5.44
C SER A 80 -4.38 -18.81 5.65
N GLY A 81 -5.28 -19.11 4.71
CA GLY A 81 -6.21 -20.23 4.80
C GLY A 81 -5.58 -21.60 4.49
N LEU A 82 -4.66 -21.67 3.52
CA LEU A 82 -4.07 -22.94 3.07
C LEU A 82 -2.87 -23.35 3.92
N VAL A 83 -2.01 -22.40 4.29
CA VAL A 83 -0.79 -22.65 5.07
C VAL A 83 -0.62 -21.53 6.11
N PRO A 84 -1.43 -21.51 7.20
CA PRO A 84 -1.36 -20.47 8.22
C PRO A 84 0.04 -20.31 8.82
N ALA A 85 0.77 -21.43 8.96
CA ALA A 85 2.15 -21.45 9.45
C ALA A 85 3.15 -20.72 8.53
N ALA A 86 2.80 -20.47 7.26
CA ALA A 86 3.63 -19.72 6.31
C ALA A 86 3.52 -18.20 6.49
N VAL A 87 2.48 -17.70 7.16
CA VAL A 87 2.28 -16.25 7.38
C VAL A 87 3.42 -15.67 8.21
N THR A 88 3.81 -16.32 9.31
CA THR A 88 4.92 -15.87 10.16
C THR A 88 6.29 -15.83 9.45
N PRO A 89 6.74 -16.87 8.72
CA PRO A 89 8.00 -16.78 7.98
C PRO A 89 7.94 -15.79 6.82
N LEU A 90 6.80 -15.64 6.13
CA LEU A 90 6.64 -14.59 5.12
C LEU A 90 6.77 -13.18 5.73
N LEU A 91 6.17 -12.97 6.91
CA LEU A 91 6.34 -11.74 7.70
C LEU A 91 7.79 -11.48 8.08
N MET A 92 8.50 -12.51 8.56
CA MET A 92 9.91 -12.38 8.93
C MET A 92 10.80 -12.05 7.72
N VAL A 93 10.56 -12.69 6.58
CA VAL A 93 11.30 -12.41 5.34
C VAL A 93 11.00 -11.02 4.82
N GLY A 94 9.72 -10.62 4.79
CA GLY A 94 9.32 -9.25 4.41
C GLY A 94 9.95 -8.20 5.32
N GLY A 95 9.87 -8.39 6.64
CA GLY A 95 10.51 -7.51 7.61
C GLY A 95 12.03 -7.41 7.45
N ALA A 96 12.71 -8.53 7.18
CA ALA A 96 14.15 -8.54 6.93
C ALA A 96 14.53 -7.79 5.64
N TYR A 97 13.75 -7.96 4.56
CA TYR A 97 13.93 -7.24 3.30
C TYR A 97 13.77 -5.73 3.47
N LEU A 98 12.77 -5.29 4.24
CA LEU A 98 12.52 -3.87 4.53
C LEU A 98 13.63 -3.26 5.40
N CYS A 99 14.15 -4.00 6.38
CA CYS A 99 15.32 -3.57 7.14
C CYS A 99 16.55 -3.39 6.25
N PHE A 100 16.72 -4.28 5.25
CA PHE A 100 17.80 -4.17 4.27
C PHE A 100 17.62 -2.92 3.39
N GLU A 101 16.46 -2.74 2.76
CA GLU A 101 16.20 -1.59 1.88
C GLU A 101 16.25 -0.25 2.66
N GLY A 102 15.76 -0.24 3.89
CA GLY A 102 15.86 0.93 4.77
C GLY A 102 17.31 1.27 5.14
N ALA A 103 18.16 0.28 5.38
CA ALA A 103 19.58 0.50 5.65
C ALA A 103 20.33 1.01 4.41
N GLU A 104 20.00 0.48 3.22
CA GLU A 104 20.58 0.91 1.94
C GLU A 104 20.22 2.36 1.61
N LYS A 105 18.94 2.74 1.71
CA LYS A 105 18.50 4.14 1.50
C LYS A 105 19.16 5.12 2.48
N LEU A 106 19.35 4.71 3.74
CA LEU A 106 20.10 5.52 4.71
C LEU A 106 21.56 5.64 4.30
N ALA A 107 22.20 4.54 3.94
CA ALA A 107 23.59 4.53 3.50
C ALA A 107 23.81 5.41 2.26
N GLU A 108 22.95 5.31 1.23
CA GLU A 108 23.00 6.16 0.05
C GLU A 108 22.88 7.64 0.39
N LYS A 109 21.91 8.01 1.24
CA LYS A 109 21.70 9.40 1.66
C LYS A 109 22.90 9.98 2.44
N PHE A 110 23.61 9.14 3.19
CA PHE A 110 24.79 9.56 3.95
C PHE A 110 26.10 9.50 3.16
N LEU A 111 26.25 8.59 2.19
CA LEU A 111 27.47 8.43 1.38
C LEU A 111 27.45 9.18 0.03
N HIS A 112 26.30 9.34 -0.62
CA HIS A 112 26.19 9.81 -2.01
C HIS A 112 25.43 11.14 -2.16
N ARG A 113 25.35 11.94 -1.09
CA ARG A 113 24.62 13.23 -1.09
C ARG A 113 25.09 14.21 -2.18
N ASP A 114 26.37 14.15 -2.57
CA ASP A 114 26.97 15.04 -3.57
C ASP A 114 26.83 14.51 -5.02
N GLU A 115 26.51 13.22 -5.23
CA GLU A 115 26.26 12.63 -6.55
C GLU A 115 24.78 12.71 -6.95
N GLU A 116 23.85 12.57 -6.00
CA GLU A 116 22.41 12.77 -6.24
C GLU A 116 22.07 14.20 -6.68
N GLU A 117 22.74 15.21 -6.12
CA GLU A 117 22.59 16.62 -6.52
C GLU A 117 23.02 16.82 -7.98
N LYS A 118 24.11 16.19 -8.41
CA LYS A 118 24.59 16.27 -9.81
C LYS A 118 23.65 15.55 -10.77
N HIS A 119 23.14 14.39 -10.40
CA HIS A 119 22.21 13.63 -11.24
C HIS A 119 20.84 14.32 -11.37
N LYS A 120 20.35 14.97 -10.31
CA LYS A 120 19.12 15.79 -10.34
C LYS A 120 19.27 17.04 -11.22
N VAL A 121 20.47 17.62 -11.29
CA VAL A 121 20.78 18.74 -12.19
C VAL A 121 20.85 18.27 -13.64
N GLU A 122 21.53 17.17 -13.95
CA GLU A 122 21.55 16.59 -15.30
C GLU A 122 20.16 16.15 -15.78
N LEU A 123 19.34 15.57 -14.91
CA LEU A 123 17.97 15.17 -15.25
C LEU A 123 17.05 16.38 -15.51
N ARG A 124 17.24 17.47 -14.77
CA ARG A 124 16.55 18.76 -15.02
C ARG A 124 16.93 19.37 -16.38
N GLU A 125 18.20 19.26 -16.78
CA GLU A 125 18.65 19.73 -18.09
C GLU A 125 18.13 18.83 -19.23
N ALA A 126 18.06 17.51 -19.02
CA ALA A 126 17.49 16.57 -19.99
C ALA A 126 15.97 16.73 -20.17
N LEU A 127 15.24 17.10 -19.11
CA LEU A 127 13.79 17.38 -19.15
C LEU A 127 13.43 18.73 -19.80
N ALA A 128 14.42 19.58 -20.09
CA ALA A 128 14.21 20.84 -20.82
C ALA A 128 14.04 20.65 -22.34
N ASN A 129 14.08 19.41 -22.84
CA ASN A 129 13.95 19.10 -24.27
C ASN A 129 12.47 19.15 -24.71
N PRO A 130 12.08 20.07 -25.62
CA PRO A 130 10.67 20.31 -25.99
C PRO A 130 10.04 19.26 -26.92
N SER A 131 10.73 18.16 -27.18
CA SER A 131 10.28 17.05 -28.05
C SER A 131 9.62 15.88 -27.30
N VAL A 132 9.50 15.98 -25.97
CA VAL A 132 8.95 14.91 -25.15
C VAL A 132 7.42 14.90 -25.27
N ASP A 133 6.88 13.78 -25.74
CA ASP A 133 5.44 13.52 -25.73
C ASP A 133 4.96 13.46 -24.27
N LEU A 134 4.27 14.52 -23.84
CA LEU A 134 3.74 14.67 -22.50
C LEU A 134 2.84 13.48 -22.10
N ALA A 135 2.18 12.82 -23.06
CA ALA A 135 1.37 11.64 -22.80
C ALA A 135 2.20 10.40 -22.47
N LEU A 136 3.43 10.27 -23.00
CA LEU A 136 4.35 9.18 -22.66
C LEU A 136 4.91 9.39 -21.25
N VAL A 137 5.29 10.61 -20.90
CA VAL A 137 5.77 10.95 -19.55
C VAL A 137 4.69 10.69 -18.49
N GLU A 138 3.45 11.09 -18.77
CA GLU A 138 2.31 10.82 -17.87
C GLU A 138 2.10 9.31 -17.69
N LYS A 139 2.16 8.52 -18.77
CA LYS A 139 2.03 7.05 -18.69
C LYS A 139 3.15 6.40 -17.90
N ASP A 140 4.39 6.83 -18.08
CA ASP A 140 5.54 6.28 -17.36
C ASP A 140 5.47 6.63 -15.87
N LYS A 141 5.02 7.85 -15.52
CA LYS A 141 4.74 8.24 -14.13
C LYS A 141 3.63 7.40 -13.51
N ILE A 142 2.51 7.20 -14.20
CA ILE A 142 1.41 6.34 -13.71
C ILE A 142 1.92 4.92 -13.48
N LYS A 143 2.70 4.37 -14.41
CA LYS A 143 3.25 3.02 -14.30
C LYS A 143 4.25 2.89 -13.15
N GLY A 144 5.07 3.92 -12.91
CA GLY A 144 5.96 4.01 -11.75
C GLY A 144 5.17 3.97 -10.44
N ALA A 145 4.16 4.84 -10.32
CA ALA A 145 3.30 4.95 -9.14
C ALA A 145 2.59 3.63 -8.82
N VAL A 146 2.00 2.98 -9.83
CA VAL A 146 1.32 1.68 -9.64
C VAL A 146 2.30 0.57 -9.24
N ARG A 147 3.55 0.60 -9.67
CA ARG A 147 4.56 -0.40 -9.25
C ARG A 147 5.03 -0.18 -7.82
N THR A 148 5.24 1.07 -7.45
CA THR A 148 5.64 1.45 -6.09
C THR A 148 4.54 1.08 -5.10
N ASP A 149 3.30 1.46 -5.41
CA ASP A 149 2.11 1.08 -4.67
C ASP A 149 1.97 -0.45 -4.50
N PHE A 150 2.29 -1.26 -5.52
CA PHE A 150 2.19 -2.73 -5.39
C PHE A 150 3.08 -3.27 -4.27
N VAL A 151 4.32 -2.80 -4.18
CA VAL A 151 5.27 -3.24 -3.16
C VAL A 151 4.83 -2.78 -1.78
N LEU A 152 4.43 -1.51 -1.66
CA LEU A 152 3.98 -0.91 -0.41
C LEU A 152 2.66 -1.53 0.08
N SER A 153 1.71 -1.75 -0.82
CA SER A 153 0.47 -2.47 -0.55
C SER A 153 0.73 -3.90 -0.07
N ALA A 154 1.71 -4.60 -0.65
CA ALA A 154 2.07 -5.94 -0.22
C ALA A 154 2.58 -5.94 1.24
N GLU A 155 3.42 -4.97 1.61
CA GLU A 155 3.90 -4.79 2.98
C GLU A 155 2.75 -4.51 3.97
N ILE A 156 1.88 -3.54 3.65
CA ILE A 156 0.73 -3.17 4.47
C ILE A 156 -0.18 -4.39 4.69
N ILE A 157 -0.46 -5.14 3.63
CA ILE A 157 -1.32 -6.34 3.69
C ILE A 157 -0.67 -7.43 4.54
N VAL A 158 0.62 -7.68 4.38
CA VAL A 158 1.35 -8.70 5.14
C VAL A 158 1.36 -8.36 6.64
N ILE A 159 1.72 -7.13 7.02
CA ILE A 159 1.69 -6.66 8.43
C ILE A 159 0.28 -6.75 9.03
N SER A 160 -0.72 -6.35 8.24
CA SER A 160 -2.12 -6.39 8.65
C SER A 160 -2.63 -7.82 8.80
N LEU A 161 -2.26 -8.71 7.90
CA LEU A 161 -2.57 -10.14 7.99
C LEU A 161 -1.99 -10.74 9.28
N GLY A 162 -0.77 -10.39 9.65
CA GLY A 162 -0.20 -10.79 10.94
C GLY A 162 -0.98 -10.28 12.16
N THR A 163 -1.72 -9.18 12.03
CA THR A 163 -2.57 -8.63 13.10
C THR A 163 -3.92 -9.33 13.20
N VAL A 164 -4.46 -9.82 12.09
CA VAL A 164 -5.78 -10.49 12.03
C VAL A 164 -5.70 -12.00 11.88
N ALA A 165 -4.50 -12.60 11.85
CA ALA A 165 -4.31 -14.03 11.58
C ALA A 165 -5.11 -14.96 12.51
N GLY A 166 -5.37 -14.54 13.75
CA GLY A 166 -6.18 -15.28 14.73
C GLY A 166 -7.69 -15.00 14.69
N ALA A 167 -8.15 -14.05 13.87
CA ALA A 167 -9.55 -13.65 13.78
C ALA A 167 -10.35 -14.56 12.82
N PRO A 168 -11.69 -14.61 12.93
CA PRO A 168 -12.54 -15.31 11.96
C PRO A 168 -12.30 -14.83 10.53
N PHE A 169 -12.44 -15.72 9.55
CA PHE A 169 -12.15 -15.43 8.14
C PHE A 169 -12.88 -14.18 7.61
N LEU A 170 -14.16 -14.01 7.94
CA LEU A 170 -14.94 -12.83 7.55
C LEU A 170 -14.36 -11.53 8.12
N THR A 171 -13.87 -11.56 9.36
CA THR A 171 -13.21 -10.42 10.01
C THR A 171 -11.88 -10.12 9.30
N GLN A 172 -11.09 -11.14 8.97
CA GLN A 172 -9.83 -10.97 8.21
C GLN A 172 -10.09 -10.28 6.87
N VAL A 173 -11.08 -10.78 6.10
CA VAL A 173 -11.48 -10.20 4.80
C VAL A 173 -11.90 -8.75 4.97
N SER A 174 -12.76 -8.47 5.95
CA SER A 174 -13.34 -7.14 6.16
C SER A 174 -12.27 -6.12 6.58
N VAL A 175 -11.35 -6.51 7.46
CA VAL A 175 -10.23 -5.67 7.87
C VAL A 175 -9.30 -5.39 6.68
N LEU A 176 -8.86 -6.41 5.95
CA LEU A 176 -7.94 -6.23 4.83
C LEU A 176 -8.55 -5.41 3.68
N ALA A 177 -9.85 -5.56 3.43
CA ALA A 177 -10.59 -4.77 2.44
C ALA A 177 -10.80 -3.31 2.88
N GLY A 178 -10.93 -3.06 4.19
CA GLY A 178 -11.15 -1.74 4.77
C GLY A 178 -9.89 -0.88 4.97
N LEU A 179 -8.70 -1.42 4.67
CA LEU A 179 -7.45 -0.68 4.80
C LEU A 179 -7.34 0.43 3.75
N PRO A 180 -6.93 1.65 4.13
CA PRO A 180 -6.76 2.75 3.19
C PRO A 180 -5.79 2.37 2.06
N SER A 181 -6.13 2.76 0.83
CA SER A 181 -5.19 2.79 -0.29
C SER A 181 -4.28 4.00 -0.17
N SER A 182 -2.99 3.71 -0.11
CA SER A 182 -1.90 4.36 -0.84
C SER A 182 -2.29 5.40 -1.90
#